data_AF-A0A1F6KMN8-F1
#
_entry.id   AF-A0A1F6KMN8-F1
#
_cell.length_a   1.000
_cell.length_b   1.000
_cell.length_c   1.000
_cell.angle_alpha   90.00
_cell.angle_beta   90.00
_cell.angle_gamma   90.00
#
_symmetry.space_group_name_H-M   'P 1'
#
loop_
_entity.id
_entity.type
_entity.pdbx_description
1 polymer ?
#
loop_
_entity_poly.entity_id
_entity_poly.type
_entity_poly.pdbx_seq_one_letter_code
_entity_poly.pdbx_strand_id
1 'polypeptide(L)'
;MNKRSFSSSKKALVLMLVIAAIIAGYFYFALSKPLFNFSPRESQKVTKGLVNEALAARFDYLSKNGNSSCSGAFRDSIASMPDNARLQGSCCSPMSMHRYNEQVEGLKKYQNIAKIPPDPYDIEAGLAKKLLAYYDEPLTPDEQKAYDYAMQNSSEKGPCCCKCWRWYVYGGLGKYLIKNYKFTGEQITDVWNLSDGCGGDSEHHHAS
;
A
#
# COMPACT_ATOMS: atom_id res chain seq x y z
N MET A 1 -80.21 -16.94 -35.89
CA MET A 1 -79.46 -17.95 -35.12
C MET A 1 -77.95 -17.66 -35.19
N ASN A 2 -77.34 -17.48 -34.01
CA ASN A 2 -75.93 -17.58 -33.59
C ASN A 2 -74.75 -17.06 -34.46
N LYS A 3 -74.42 -15.77 -34.32
CA LYS A 3 -73.04 -15.24 -34.42
C LYS A 3 -72.33 -15.35 -33.06
N ARG A 4 -72.01 -16.57 -32.59
CA ARG A 4 -71.18 -16.79 -31.40
C ARG A 4 -70.38 -18.09 -31.53
N SER A 5 -69.31 -18.07 -32.32
CA SER A 5 -68.33 -19.17 -32.23
C SER A 5 -66.91 -18.75 -32.63
N PHE A 6 -66.73 -17.82 -33.57
CA PHE A 6 -65.39 -17.51 -34.10
C PHE A 6 -64.50 -16.61 -33.21
N SER A 7 -65.06 -15.92 -32.20
CA SER A 7 -64.30 -15.00 -31.32
C SER A 7 -63.70 -15.66 -30.07
N SER A 8 -64.26 -16.80 -29.64
CA SER A 8 -63.89 -17.44 -28.37
C SER A 8 -62.55 -18.19 -28.46
N SER A 9 -62.27 -18.85 -29.59
CA SER A 9 -61.06 -19.65 -29.80
C SER A 9 -59.77 -18.80 -29.86
N LYS A 10 -59.86 -17.59 -30.44
CA LYS A 10 -58.72 -16.65 -30.48
C LYS A 10 -58.42 -16.07 -29.10
N LYS A 11 -59.45 -15.77 -28.30
CA LYS A 11 -59.28 -15.30 -26.91
C LYS A 11 -58.71 -16.40 -26.01
N ALA A 12 -59.13 -17.65 -26.20
CA ALA A 12 -58.59 -18.81 -25.48
C ALA A 12 -57.11 -19.06 -25.84
N LEU A 13 -56.74 -18.96 -27.12
CA LEU A 13 -55.36 -19.09 -27.58
C LEU A 13 -54.45 -18.00 -27.00
N VAL A 14 -54.90 -16.74 -27.01
CA VAL A 14 -54.15 -15.61 -26.44
C VAL A 14 -53.99 -15.77 -24.92
N LEU A 15 -55.03 -16.21 -24.21
CA LEU A 15 -54.95 -16.44 -22.77
C LEU A 15 -53.95 -17.56 -22.41
N MET A 16 -53.93 -18.65 -23.19
CA MET A 16 -52.99 -19.76 -23.00
C MET A 16 -51.54 -19.33 -23.24
N LEU A 17 -51.28 -18.50 -24.26
CA LEU A 17 -49.94 -17.97 -24.54
C LEU A 17 -49.45 -17.02 -23.44
N VAL A 18 -50.33 -16.19 -22.88
CA VAL A 18 -50.00 -15.30 -21.77
C VAL A 18 -49.68 -16.10 -20.50
N ILE A 19 -50.47 -17.13 -20.19
CA ILE A 19 -50.20 -18.01 -19.04
C ILE A 19 -48.88 -18.75 -19.22
N ALA A 20 -48.60 -19.28 -20.43
CA ALA A 20 -47.33 -19.94 -20.71
C ALA A 20 -46.12 -19.01 -20.58
N ALA A 21 -46.24 -17.75 -21.03
CA ALA A 21 -45.19 -16.74 -20.88
C ALA A 21 -44.97 -16.35 -19.41
N ILE A 22 -46.03 -16.25 -18.60
CA ILE A 22 -45.93 -15.99 -17.16
C ILE A 22 -45.27 -17.17 -16.44
N ILE A 23 -45.62 -18.41 -16.77
CA ILE A 23 -45.02 -19.60 -16.18
C ILE A 23 -43.54 -19.70 -16.58
N ALA A 24 -43.20 -19.46 -17.85
CA ALA A 24 -41.82 -19.45 -18.33
C ALA A 24 -41.00 -18.32 -17.66
N GLY A 25 -41.56 -17.13 -17.52
CA GLY A 25 -40.94 -16.01 -16.81
C GLY A 25 -40.75 -16.29 -15.32
N TYR A 26 -41.74 -16.90 -14.67
CA TYR A 26 -41.66 -17.32 -13.26
C TYR A 26 -40.60 -18.41 -13.07
N PHE A 27 -40.52 -19.41 -13.94
CA PHE A 27 -39.48 -20.43 -13.89
C PHE A 27 -38.09 -19.87 -14.16
N TYR A 28 -37.94 -18.97 -15.13
CA TYR A 28 -36.66 -18.29 -15.38
C TYR A 28 -36.20 -17.49 -14.16
N PHE A 29 -37.12 -16.76 -13.51
CA PHE A 29 -36.84 -15.98 -12.30
C PHE A 29 -36.62 -16.85 -11.04
N ALA A 30 -37.30 -17.98 -10.92
CA ALA A 30 -37.15 -18.90 -9.80
C ALA A 30 -35.87 -19.74 -9.91
N LEU A 31 -35.44 -20.09 -11.12
CA LEU A 31 -34.22 -20.88 -11.39
C LEU A 31 -32.96 -20.00 -11.45
N SER A 32 -33.09 -18.67 -11.62
CA SER A 32 -31.98 -17.73 -11.58
C SER A 32 -31.54 -17.34 -10.16
N LYS A 33 -32.10 -17.95 -9.10
CA LYS A 33 -31.58 -17.76 -7.74
C LYS A 33 -30.30 -18.58 -7.58
N PRO A 34 -29.13 -17.97 -7.36
CA PRO A 34 -27.89 -18.71 -7.17
C PRO A 34 -28.04 -19.61 -5.93
N LEU A 35 -27.92 -20.93 -6.13
CA LEU A 35 -27.97 -21.96 -5.09
C LEU A 35 -26.78 -21.93 -4.12
N PHE A 36 -25.88 -20.95 -4.25
CA PHE A 36 -24.73 -20.77 -3.40
C PHE A 36 -24.82 -19.41 -2.69
N ASN A 37 -25.45 -19.39 -1.53
CA ASN A 37 -25.15 -18.41 -0.49
C ASN A 37 -23.78 -18.76 0.10
N PHE A 38 -22.71 -18.62 -0.69
CA PHE A 38 -21.35 -18.72 -0.17
C PHE A 38 -21.13 -17.47 0.67
N SER A 39 -21.26 -17.59 1.99
CA SER A 39 -21.04 -16.49 2.93
C SER A 39 -19.60 -15.98 2.80
N PRO A 40 -19.35 -14.81 2.19
CA PRO A 40 -17.98 -14.29 2.01
C PRO A 40 -17.31 -13.94 3.34
N ARG A 41 -18.11 -13.86 4.41
CA ARG A 41 -17.74 -13.34 5.71
C ARG A 41 -16.77 -14.24 6.47
N GLU A 42 -16.83 -15.55 6.27
CA GLU A 42 -15.97 -16.50 6.99
C GLU A 42 -14.57 -16.59 6.35
N SER A 43 -14.50 -16.68 5.02
CA SER A 43 -13.24 -16.66 4.25
C SER A 43 -12.47 -15.35 4.44
N GLN A 44 -13.18 -14.21 4.47
CA GLN A 44 -12.55 -12.91 4.72
C GLN A 44 -12.03 -12.77 6.16
N LYS A 45 -12.71 -13.37 7.15
CA LYS A 45 -12.27 -13.35 8.56
C LYS A 45 -11.01 -14.19 8.78
N VAL A 46 -10.95 -15.38 8.18
CA VAL A 46 -9.77 -16.26 8.24
C VAL A 46 -8.56 -15.60 7.56
N THR A 47 -8.76 -15.07 6.35
CA THR A 47 -7.68 -14.39 5.61
C THR A 47 -7.16 -13.17 6.37
N LYS A 48 -8.06 -12.34 6.94
CA LYS A 48 -7.67 -11.19 7.75
C LYS A 48 -6.91 -11.61 9.01
N GLY A 49 -7.32 -12.69 9.68
CA GLY A 49 -6.61 -13.26 10.82
C GLY A 49 -5.18 -13.67 10.47
N LEU A 50 -5.00 -14.43 9.38
CA LEU A 50 -3.68 -14.88 8.91
C LEU A 50 -2.76 -13.72 8.50
N VAL A 51 -3.30 -12.69 7.83
CA VAL A 51 -2.51 -11.48 7.48
C VAL A 51 -2.04 -10.75 8.74
N ASN A 52 -2.91 -10.62 9.75
CA ASN A 52 -2.54 -9.98 11.01
C ASN A 52 -1.47 -10.77 11.77
N GLU A 53 -1.57 -12.10 11.80
CA GLU A 53 -0.55 -12.97 12.41
C GLU A 53 0.79 -12.87 11.69
N ALA A 54 0.79 -12.87 10.35
CA ALA A 54 2.01 -12.70 9.56
C ALA A 54 2.65 -11.32 9.78
N LEU A 55 1.85 -10.26 9.87
CA LEU A 55 2.33 -8.91 10.13
C LEU A 55 2.92 -8.80 11.55
N ALA A 56 2.25 -9.37 12.56
CA ALA A 56 2.74 -9.42 13.93
C ALA A 56 4.05 -10.20 14.06
N ALA A 57 4.16 -11.35 13.37
CA ALA A 57 5.39 -12.14 13.34
C ALA A 57 6.55 -11.36 12.69
N ARG A 58 6.28 -10.60 11.61
CA ARG A 58 7.30 -9.74 10.99
C ARG A 58 7.72 -8.61 11.92
N PHE A 59 6.77 -7.94 12.58
CA PHE A 59 7.07 -6.93 13.59
C PHE A 59 7.97 -7.49 14.70
N ASP A 60 7.63 -8.66 15.24
CA ASP A 60 8.41 -9.30 16.32
C ASP A 60 9.85 -9.59 15.87
N TYR A 61 10.02 -10.07 14.63
CA TYR A 61 11.33 -10.31 14.05
C TYR A 61 12.12 -8.99 13.90
N LEU A 62 11.56 -7.98 13.23
CA LEU A 62 12.27 -6.74 12.92
C LEU A 62 12.61 -5.91 14.17
N SER A 63 11.73 -5.92 15.17
CA SER A 63 11.93 -5.20 16.44
C SER A 63 13.04 -5.80 17.31
N LYS A 64 13.32 -7.11 17.17
CA LYS A 64 14.32 -7.83 17.97
C LYS A 64 15.63 -8.09 17.23
N ASN A 65 15.60 -8.19 15.90
CA ASN A 65 16.72 -8.62 15.07
C ASN A 65 17.24 -7.50 14.14
N GLY A 66 16.87 -6.24 14.40
CA GLY A 66 17.33 -5.10 13.63
C GLY A 66 18.85 -4.95 13.64
N ASN A 67 19.40 -4.56 12.49
CA ASN A 67 20.83 -4.26 12.32
C ASN A 67 21.07 -2.80 11.89
N SER A 68 20.02 -2.02 11.67
CA SER A 68 20.09 -0.62 11.26
C SER A 68 20.63 0.24 12.40
N SER A 69 21.58 1.13 12.07
CA SER A 69 22.13 2.10 13.02
C SER A 69 22.03 3.51 12.45
N CYS A 70 21.68 4.47 13.31
CA CYS A 70 21.68 5.89 12.96
C CYS A 70 23.12 6.45 12.99
N SER A 71 23.98 6.01 12.06
CA SER A 71 25.38 6.44 12.01
C SER A 71 25.92 6.60 10.58
N GLY A 72 26.93 7.46 10.43
CA GLY A 72 27.68 7.61 9.18
C GLY A 72 28.43 6.33 8.81
N ALA A 73 29.04 5.65 9.79
CA ALA A 73 29.73 4.38 9.56
C ALA A 73 28.81 3.30 8.97
N PHE A 74 27.55 3.22 9.45
CA PHE A 74 26.57 2.31 8.85
C PHE A 74 26.22 2.71 7.43
N ARG A 75 26.04 4.00 7.14
CA ARG A 75 25.84 4.48 5.75
C ARG A 75 26.99 4.06 4.85
N ASP A 76 28.22 4.26 5.30
CA ASP A 76 29.42 4.02 4.49
C ASP A 76 29.63 2.51 4.24
N SER A 77 29.19 1.65 5.16
CA SER A 77 29.29 0.19 4.98
C SER A 77 28.35 -0.37 3.91
N ILE A 78 27.23 0.31 3.59
CA ILE A 78 26.22 -0.13 2.60
C ILE A 78 26.86 -0.44 1.25
N ALA A 79 27.84 0.35 0.82
CA ALA A 79 28.52 0.14 -0.45
C ALA A 79 29.16 -1.26 -0.58
N SER A 80 29.62 -1.82 0.53
CA SER A 80 30.29 -3.11 0.60
C SER A 80 29.36 -4.31 0.85
N MET A 81 28.11 -4.08 1.24
CA MET A 81 27.15 -5.15 1.55
C MET A 81 26.77 -5.93 0.27
N PRO A 82 26.51 -7.24 0.35
CA PRO A 82 25.86 -7.97 -0.75
C PRO A 82 24.50 -7.34 -1.10
N ASP A 83 24.10 -7.34 -2.37
CA ASP A 83 22.87 -6.65 -2.79
C ASP A 83 21.60 -7.21 -2.14
N ASN A 84 21.60 -8.51 -1.81
CA ASN A 84 20.51 -9.18 -1.10
C ASN A 84 20.60 -9.09 0.43
N ALA A 85 21.63 -8.44 0.98
CA ALA A 85 21.68 -8.14 2.40
C ALA A 85 20.52 -7.21 2.79
N ARG A 86 20.06 -7.32 4.04
CA ARG A 86 18.87 -6.61 4.53
C ARG A 86 19.28 -5.59 5.59
N LEU A 87 18.85 -4.34 5.40
CA LEU A 87 18.93 -3.26 6.39
C LEU A 87 17.61 -3.30 7.16
N GLN A 88 17.66 -3.78 8.39
CA GLN A 88 16.49 -4.19 9.15
C GLN A 88 16.33 -3.43 10.47
N GLY A 89 15.07 -3.23 10.87
CA GLY A 89 14.69 -2.60 12.13
C GLY A 89 14.77 -1.08 12.12
N SER A 90 14.42 -0.50 13.27
CA SER A 90 14.48 0.94 13.51
C SER A 90 15.89 1.38 13.89
N CYS A 91 16.23 2.65 13.60
CA CYS A 91 17.57 3.17 13.86
C CYS A 91 17.70 4.13 15.05
N CYS A 92 16.59 4.68 15.57
CA CYS A 92 16.61 5.72 16.61
C CYS A 92 15.82 5.35 17.86
N SER A 93 14.64 4.74 17.71
CA SER A 93 13.78 4.34 18.84
C SER A 93 13.18 2.95 18.60
N PRO A 94 12.67 2.26 19.64
CA PRO A 94 11.98 0.98 19.46
C PRO A 94 10.81 1.08 18.48
N MET A 95 10.56 0.04 17.69
CA MET A 95 9.41 0.00 16.78
C MET A 95 8.09 -0.03 17.57
N SER A 96 7.05 0.61 17.03
CA SER A 96 5.67 0.49 17.50
C SER A 96 4.84 -0.38 16.56
N MET A 97 4.11 -1.35 17.11
CA MET A 97 3.23 -2.21 16.31
C MET A 97 2.09 -1.42 15.68
N HIS A 98 1.59 -0.40 16.38
CA HIS A 98 0.53 0.46 15.86
C HIS A 98 1.00 1.21 14.62
N ARG A 99 2.11 1.95 14.73
CA ARG A 99 2.70 2.69 13.59
C ARG A 99 3.14 1.77 12.47
N TYR A 100 3.79 0.66 12.79
CA TYR A 100 4.22 -0.30 11.77
C TYR A 100 3.06 -0.80 10.91
N ASN A 101 1.90 -1.09 11.51
CA ASN A 101 0.71 -1.47 10.77
C ASN A 101 0.20 -0.35 9.86
N GLU A 102 0.12 0.89 10.35
CA GLU A 102 -0.30 2.05 9.54
C GLU A 102 0.63 2.28 8.35
N GLN A 103 1.94 2.14 8.57
CA GLN A 103 2.94 2.33 7.54
C GLN A 103 2.86 1.26 6.46
N VAL A 104 2.82 -0.02 6.83
CA VAL A 104 2.74 -1.14 5.86
C VAL A 104 1.42 -1.08 5.08
N GLU A 105 0.30 -0.75 5.73
CA GLU A 105 -0.98 -0.60 5.04
C GLU A 105 -1.00 0.64 4.13
N GLY A 106 -0.47 1.78 4.58
CA GLY A 106 -0.40 3.00 3.78
C GLY A 106 0.49 2.86 2.54
N LEU A 107 1.62 2.16 2.66
CA LEU A 107 2.55 1.93 1.55
C LEU A 107 1.96 1.09 0.41
N LYS A 108 0.86 0.36 0.63
CA LYS A 108 0.14 -0.36 -0.45
C LYS A 108 -0.33 0.58 -1.56
N LYS A 109 -0.61 1.85 -1.23
CA LYS A 109 -0.91 2.91 -2.21
C LYS A 109 0.18 3.04 -3.28
N TYR A 110 1.42 2.72 -2.93
CA TYR A 110 2.61 2.87 -3.76
C TYR A 110 3.19 1.55 -4.28
N GLN A 111 2.50 0.42 -4.09
CA GLN A 111 3.01 -0.93 -4.40
C GLN A 111 3.45 -1.15 -5.86
N ASN A 112 2.93 -0.33 -6.79
CA ASN A 112 3.28 -0.40 -8.21
C ASN A 112 4.61 0.29 -8.55
N ILE A 113 5.25 0.95 -7.58
CA ILE A 113 6.55 1.59 -7.73
C ILE A 113 7.59 0.76 -7.00
N ALA A 114 8.26 -0.13 -7.72
CA ALA A 114 9.21 -1.10 -7.15
C ALA A 114 10.40 -0.51 -6.37
N LYS A 115 10.60 0.82 -6.40
CA LYS A 115 11.68 1.51 -5.67
C LYS A 115 11.23 2.00 -4.29
N ILE A 116 9.92 2.03 -4.03
CA ILE A 116 9.36 2.28 -2.70
C ILE A 116 9.28 0.91 -2.00
N PRO A 117 10.07 0.68 -0.93
CA PRO A 117 9.96 -0.56 -0.17
C PRO A 117 8.55 -0.72 0.41
N PRO A 118 7.94 -1.91 0.33
CA PRO A 118 6.62 -2.15 0.93
C PRO A 118 6.67 -2.23 2.46
N ASP A 119 7.86 -2.37 3.03
CA ASP A 119 8.13 -2.43 4.47
C ASP A 119 9.23 -1.42 4.80
N PRO A 120 8.98 -0.39 5.62
CA PRO A 120 9.96 0.65 5.89
C PRO A 120 11.10 0.18 6.80
N TYR A 121 10.95 -0.98 7.45
CA TYR A 121 11.94 -1.53 8.37
C TYR A 121 12.71 -2.71 7.77
N ASP A 122 12.56 -3.02 6.48
CA ASP A 122 13.24 -4.16 5.84
C ASP A 122 13.66 -3.91 4.39
N ILE A 123 14.87 -3.37 4.20
CA ILE A 123 15.33 -2.80 2.92
C ILE A 123 16.49 -3.62 2.34
N GLU A 124 16.47 -3.94 1.05
CA GLU A 124 17.63 -4.54 0.38
C GLU A 124 18.79 -3.54 0.24
N ALA A 125 20.00 -3.98 0.55
CA ALA A 125 21.20 -3.18 0.37
C ALA A 125 21.38 -2.76 -1.10
N GLY A 126 21.06 -3.62 -2.06
CA GLY A 126 21.11 -3.30 -3.48
C GLY A 126 20.16 -2.17 -3.88
N LEU A 127 18.99 -2.09 -3.25
CA LEU A 127 18.08 -0.95 -3.43
C LEU A 127 18.63 0.30 -2.74
N ALA A 128 19.10 0.18 -1.50
CA ALA A 128 19.70 1.30 -0.76
C ALA A 128 20.87 1.93 -1.53
N LYS A 129 21.78 1.15 -2.13
CA LYS A 129 22.88 1.64 -2.97
C LYS A 129 22.38 2.47 -4.16
N LYS A 130 21.35 1.98 -4.86
CA LYS A 130 20.78 2.69 -6.02
C LYS A 130 20.18 4.02 -5.59
N LEU A 131 19.44 4.02 -4.47
CA LEU A 131 18.82 5.23 -3.95
C LEU A 131 19.84 6.23 -3.40
N LEU A 132 20.92 5.78 -2.77
CA LEU A 132 22.05 6.64 -2.38
C LEU A 132 22.62 7.39 -3.59
N ALA A 133 22.79 6.71 -4.74
CA ALA A 133 23.29 7.37 -5.95
C ALA A 133 22.36 8.49 -6.44
N TYR A 134 21.04 8.35 -6.29
CA TYR A 134 20.08 9.41 -6.63
C TYR A 134 20.16 10.62 -5.69
N TYR A 135 20.69 10.48 -4.48
CA TYR A 135 20.76 11.58 -3.52
C TYR A 135 21.61 12.74 -4.03
N ASP A 136 22.68 12.46 -4.77
CA ASP A 136 23.59 13.49 -5.31
C ASP A 136 23.16 14.00 -6.69
N GLU A 137 22.12 13.40 -7.29
CA GLU A 137 21.63 13.87 -8.58
C GLU A 137 21.01 15.27 -8.47
N PRO A 138 21.31 16.18 -9.41
CA PRO A 138 20.69 17.49 -9.44
C PRO A 138 19.21 17.38 -9.83
N LEU A 139 18.40 18.27 -9.24
CA LEU A 139 17.02 18.54 -9.63
C LEU A 139 16.97 19.83 -10.45
N THR A 140 16.03 19.94 -11.36
CA THR A 140 15.68 21.23 -11.96
C THR A 140 15.05 22.16 -10.91
N PRO A 141 15.00 23.48 -11.14
CA PRO A 141 14.41 24.42 -10.17
C PRO A 141 12.97 24.07 -9.75
N ASP A 142 12.15 23.55 -10.67
CA ASP A 142 10.76 23.17 -10.34
C ASP A 142 10.68 21.85 -9.57
N GLU A 143 11.52 20.86 -9.92
CA GLU A 143 11.64 19.62 -9.16
C GLU A 143 12.18 19.89 -7.74
N GLN A 144 13.11 20.83 -7.60
CA GLN A 144 13.65 21.23 -6.29
C GLN A 144 12.58 21.82 -5.38
N LYS A 145 11.61 22.58 -5.91
CA LYS A 145 10.47 23.09 -5.12
C LYS A 145 9.66 21.96 -4.49
N ALA A 146 9.41 20.88 -5.24
CA ALA A 146 8.70 19.71 -4.71
C ALA A 146 9.51 19.03 -3.60
N TYR A 147 10.82 18.88 -3.80
CA TYR A 147 11.71 18.30 -2.80
C TYR A 147 11.77 19.15 -1.52
N ASP A 148 11.96 20.46 -1.65
CA ASP A 148 12.07 21.40 -0.53
C ASP A 148 10.75 21.51 0.24
N TYR A 149 9.61 21.45 -0.46
CA TYR A 149 8.31 21.34 0.18
C TYR A 149 8.27 20.11 1.09
N ALA A 150 8.67 18.94 0.59
CA ALA A 150 8.63 17.72 1.39
C ALA A 150 9.55 17.80 2.61
N MET A 151 10.75 18.37 2.46
CA MET A 151 11.68 18.61 3.57
C MET A 151 11.05 19.47 4.67
N GLN A 152 10.20 20.43 4.33
CA GLN A 152 9.54 21.31 5.30
C GLN A 152 8.28 20.70 5.92
N ASN A 153 7.60 19.81 5.20
CA ASN A 153 6.25 19.36 5.55
C ASN A 153 6.19 17.90 6.04
N SER A 154 7.21 17.08 5.81
CA SER A 154 7.32 15.78 6.48
C SER A 154 7.41 15.93 8.00
N SER A 155 6.95 14.91 8.70
CA SER A 155 6.96 14.79 10.16
C SER A 155 8.34 15.09 10.74
N GLU A 156 9.37 14.48 10.16
CA GLU A 156 10.74 14.57 10.63
C GLU A 156 11.53 15.76 10.05
N LYS A 157 10.86 16.69 9.36
CA LYS A 157 11.51 17.78 8.59
C LYS A 157 12.60 17.27 7.65
N GLY A 158 12.32 16.12 7.04
CA GLY A 158 13.13 15.38 6.10
C GLY A 158 12.71 13.90 6.06
N PRO A 159 13.42 13.10 5.26
CA PRO A 159 13.15 11.65 5.12
C PRO A 159 13.43 10.79 6.37
N CYS A 160 14.16 11.33 7.36
CA CYS A 160 14.29 10.77 8.72
C CYS A 160 14.69 11.91 9.65
N CYS A 161 14.57 11.68 10.95
CA CYS A 161 14.88 12.64 12.00
C CYS A 161 16.36 13.04 12.07
N CYS A 162 17.24 12.19 11.53
CA CYS A 162 18.69 12.35 11.57
C CYS A 162 19.28 12.21 10.17
N LYS A 163 20.40 12.90 9.89
CA LYS A 163 21.19 12.73 8.65
C LYS A 163 22.02 11.44 8.64
N CYS A 164 21.37 10.30 8.91
CA CYS A 164 21.95 8.96 8.83
C CYS A 164 21.71 8.34 7.44
N TRP A 165 22.05 7.06 7.26
CA TRP A 165 21.84 6.37 5.98
C TRP A 165 20.41 6.49 5.43
N ARG A 166 19.38 6.45 6.28
CA ARG A 166 17.97 6.58 5.87
C ARG A 166 17.71 7.95 5.24
N TRP A 167 18.28 9.02 5.79
CA TRP A 167 18.14 10.35 5.21
C TRP A 167 18.60 10.39 3.76
N TYR A 168 19.77 9.82 3.49
CA TYR A 168 20.36 9.81 2.16
C TYR A 168 19.63 8.85 1.21
N VAL A 169 19.30 7.63 1.67
CA VAL A 169 18.54 6.66 0.88
C VAL A 169 17.16 7.19 0.51
N TYR A 170 16.38 7.64 1.49
CA TYR A 170 15.02 8.11 1.24
C TYR A 170 14.96 9.51 0.63
N GLY A 171 15.97 10.36 0.88
CA GLY A 171 16.18 11.59 0.11
C GLY A 171 16.42 11.29 -1.37
N GLY A 172 17.26 10.31 -1.67
CA GLY A 172 17.47 9.82 -3.04
C GLY A 172 16.21 9.20 -3.64
N LEU A 173 15.42 8.47 -2.85
CA LEU A 173 14.08 8.01 -3.27
C LEU A 173 13.17 9.19 -3.64
N GLY A 174 13.14 10.25 -2.83
CA GLY A 174 12.39 11.46 -3.15
C GLY A 174 12.79 12.05 -4.49
N LYS A 175 14.10 12.21 -4.74
CA LYS A 175 14.63 12.69 -6.02
C LYS A 175 14.24 11.78 -7.19
N TYR A 176 14.37 10.46 -7.01
CA TYR A 176 13.97 9.47 -8.01
C TYR A 176 12.48 9.61 -8.37
N LEU A 177 11.60 9.72 -7.37
CA LEU A 177 10.15 9.82 -7.56
C LEU A 177 9.75 11.13 -8.25
N ILE A 178 10.37 12.24 -7.89
CA ILE A 178 10.13 13.53 -8.56
C ILE A 178 10.54 13.44 -10.04
N LYS A 179 11.75 12.97 -10.34
CA LYS A 179 12.27 12.93 -11.72
C LYS A 179 11.48 11.98 -12.61
N ASN A 180 11.20 10.77 -12.11
CA ASN A 180 10.70 9.65 -12.93
C ASN A 180 9.18 9.46 -12.85
N TYR A 181 8.54 9.91 -11.76
CA TYR A 181 7.09 9.76 -11.54
C TYR A 181 6.37 11.09 -11.39
N LYS A 182 7.08 12.22 -11.47
CA LYS A 182 6.52 13.57 -11.35
C LYS A 182 5.75 13.78 -10.04
N PHE A 183 6.23 13.17 -8.97
CA PHE A 183 5.64 13.33 -7.65
C PHE A 183 5.71 14.80 -7.20
N THR A 184 4.60 15.29 -6.63
CA THR A 184 4.54 16.60 -5.97
C THR A 184 5.19 16.53 -4.58
N GLY A 185 5.41 17.70 -3.97
CA GLY A 185 5.95 17.76 -2.61
C GLY A 185 5.08 17.03 -1.60
N GLU A 186 3.74 17.12 -1.72
CA GLU A 186 2.79 16.41 -0.86
C GLU A 186 2.91 14.89 -1.01
N GLN A 187 3.11 14.39 -2.23
CA GLN A 187 3.30 12.96 -2.46
C GLN A 187 4.62 12.46 -1.89
N ILE A 188 5.69 13.26 -1.95
CA ILE A 188 6.97 12.92 -1.31
C ILE A 188 6.85 12.96 0.20
N THR A 189 6.18 13.96 0.77
CA THR A 189 5.85 14.04 2.21
C THR A 189 5.14 12.76 2.68
N ASP A 190 4.10 12.34 1.96
CA ASP A 190 3.34 11.13 2.29
C ASP A 190 4.21 9.88 2.23
N VAL A 191 5.03 9.73 1.18
CA VAL A 191 5.98 8.61 1.08
C VAL A 191 6.97 8.61 2.22
N TRP A 192 7.57 9.76 2.58
CA TRP A 192 8.55 9.83 3.66
C TRP A 192 7.94 9.55 5.03
N ASN A 193 6.75 10.08 5.32
CA ASN A 193 6.06 9.82 6.58
C ASN A 193 5.69 8.33 6.74
N LEU A 194 5.21 7.71 5.66
CA LEU A 194 4.93 6.26 5.65
C LEU A 194 6.21 5.42 5.68
N SER A 195 7.30 5.93 5.11
CA SER A 195 8.59 5.24 5.03
C SER A 195 9.49 5.46 6.24
N ASP A 196 9.05 6.26 7.21
CA ASP A 196 9.82 6.60 8.39
C ASP A 196 10.19 5.33 9.18
N GLY A 197 11.48 5.01 9.17
CA GLY A 197 12.04 3.88 9.91
C GLY A 197 12.84 4.30 11.14
N CYS A 198 12.70 5.53 11.63
CA CYS A 198 13.44 6.00 12.81
C CYS A 198 12.90 5.31 14.10
N GLY A 199 11.62 4.91 14.14
CA GLY A 199 10.97 4.18 15.25
C GLY A 199 10.06 5.08 16.11
N GLY A 200 9.67 4.61 17.30
CA GLY A 200 8.79 5.33 18.24
C GLY A 200 7.29 5.18 17.93
N ASP A 201 6.42 5.64 18.84
CA ASP A 201 4.94 5.65 18.69
C ASP A 201 4.37 7.03 18.32
N SER A 202 5.24 8.04 18.25
CA SER A 202 4.95 9.41 17.82
C SER A 202 6.13 9.96 17.03
N GLU A 203 5.93 11.08 16.33
CA GLU A 203 7.02 11.83 15.68
C GLU A 203 8.12 12.16 16.69
N HIS A 204 9.38 12.08 16.28
CA HIS A 204 10.50 12.44 17.15
C HIS A 204 10.60 13.96 17.23
N HIS A 205 10.04 14.55 18.29
CA HIS A 205 10.34 15.93 18.64
C HIS A 205 11.80 16.04 19.11
N HIS A 206 12.71 16.32 18.19
CA HIS A 206 14.05 16.76 18.53
C HIS A 206 13.94 18.17 19.13
N ALA A 207 14.21 18.28 20.44
CA ALA A 207 14.44 19.56 21.07
C ALA A 207 15.58 20.27 20.33
N SER A 208 15.36 21.55 20.07
CA SER A 208 16.23 22.47 19.32
C SER A 208 17.61 22.61 19.95
#